data_AF-Q84BF7-F1
#
_entry.id   AF-Q84BF7-F1
#
_cell.length_a   1.000
_cell.length_b   1.000
_cell.length_c   1.000
_cell.angle_alpha   90.00
_cell.angle_beta   90.00
_cell.angle_gamma   90.00
#
_symmetry.space_group_name_H-M   'P 1'
#
loop_
_entity.id
_entity.type
_entity.pdbx_description
1 polymer ?
#
loop_
_entity_poly.entity_id
_entity_poly.type
_entity_poly.pdbx_seq_one_letter_code
_entity_poly.pdbx_strand_id
1 'polypeptide(L)'
;KGTVKNAVDIIKATAVAASAATGSTTIGDVVKNGEAKGGEAKSVNGIAKGIKGIVDAAGKADAKEGKLNVAGAAGEGNEAAGKLFV
;
A
#
# COMPACT_ATOMS: atom_id res chain seq x y z
N LYS A 1 10.20 22.80 -14.95
CA LYS A 1 9.53 21.58 -15.46
C LYS A 1 9.36 20.62 -14.28
N GLY A 2 8.20 20.38 -13.67
CA GLY A 2 6.83 20.85 -13.87
C GLY A 2 5.96 20.34 -12.72
N THR A 3 5.64 21.21 -11.77
CA THR A 3 4.85 20.90 -10.56
C THR A 3 3.49 20.29 -10.88
N VAL A 4 2.86 20.76 -11.97
CA VAL A 4 1.56 20.28 -12.44
C VAL A 4 1.62 18.84 -12.97
N LYS A 5 2.68 18.46 -13.70
CA LYS A 5 2.81 17.10 -14.23
C LYS A 5 3.00 16.08 -13.09
N ASN A 6 3.79 16.45 -12.09
CA ASN A 6 4.03 15.59 -10.93
C ASN A 6 2.76 15.44 -10.08
N ALA A 7 2.00 16.52 -9.88
CA ALA A 7 0.70 16.46 -9.21
C ALA A 7 -0.29 15.56 -9.97
N VAL A 8 -0.34 15.65 -11.30
CA VAL A 8 -1.17 14.77 -12.14
C VAL A 8 -0.75 13.30 -12.03
N ASP A 9 0.55 13.03 -12.01
CA ASP A 9 1.07 11.66 -11.86
C ASP A 9 0.76 11.07 -10.47
N ILE A 10 0.82 11.90 -9.40
CA ILE A 10 0.35 11.52 -8.06
C ILE A 10 -1.14 11.21 -8.07
N ILE A 11 -1.98 12.09 -8.65
CA ILE A 11 -3.44 11.89 -8.71
C ILE A 11 -3.80 10.59 -9.44
N LYS A 12 -3.13 10.29 -10.56
CA LYS A 12 -3.34 9.03 -11.30
C LYS A 12 -2.99 7.81 -10.45
N ALA A 13 -1.86 7.85 -9.73
CA ALA A 13 -1.47 6.76 -8.85
C ALA A 13 -2.44 6.59 -7.66
N THR A 14 -2.93 7.70 -7.09
CA THR A 14 -3.98 7.70 -6.07
C THR A 14 -5.27 7.09 -6.60
N ALA A 15 -5.66 7.39 -7.84
CA ALA A 15 -6.85 6.78 -8.45
C ALA A 15 -6.70 5.26 -8.58
N VAL A 16 -5.51 4.75 -8.94
CA VAL A 16 -5.24 3.30 -8.98
C VAL A 16 -5.39 2.67 -7.60
N ALA A 17 -4.82 3.28 -6.55
CA ALA A 17 -4.98 2.79 -5.18
C ALA A 17 -6.44 2.80 -4.73
N ALA A 18 -7.16 3.89 -5.00
CA ALA A 18 -8.56 4.06 -4.63
C ALA A 18 -9.48 3.05 -5.35
N SER A 19 -9.30 2.83 -6.65
CA SER A 19 -10.07 1.84 -7.39
C SER A 19 -9.79 0.40 -6.96
N ALA A 20 -8.62 0.13 -6.39
CA ALA A 20 -8.28 -1.18 -5.83
C ALA A 20 -8.81 -1.39 -4.40
N ALA A 21 -9.19 -0.31 -3.69
CA ALA A 21 -9.73 -0.38 -2.33
C ALA A 21 -11.23 -0.76 -2.32
N THR A 22 -11.53 -1.97 -2.78
CA THR A 22 -12.89 -2.52 -2.94
C THR A 22 -13.43 -3.25 -1.70
N GLY A 23 -12.65 -3.34 -0.62
CA GLY A 23 -13.04 -4.03 0.61
C GLY A 23 -14.25 -3.38 1.29
N SER A 24 -15.15 -4.20 1.82
CA SER A 24 -16.36 -3.75 2.53
C SER A 24 -16.34 -4.02 4.03
N THR A 25 -15.33 -4.73 4.53
CA THR A 25 -15.17 -5.05 5.96
C THR A 25 -14.41 -3.94 6.67
N THR A 26 -14.43 -3.98 8.00
CA THR A 26 -13.65 -3.07 8.83
C THR A 26 -12.16 -3.42 8.79
N ILE A 27 -11.30 -2.42 8.96
CA ILE A 27 -9.86 -2.64 9.16
C ILE A 27 -9.67 -3.29 10.54
N GLY A 28 -8.92 -4.40 10.58
CA GLY A 28 -8.70 -5.15 11.81
C GLY A 28 -9.86 -6.08 12.19
N ASP A 29 -10.69 -6.48 11.21
CA ASP A 29 -11.72 -7.49 11.41
C ASP A 29 -11.10 -8.83 11.85
N VAL A 30 -11.65 -9.41 12.92
CA VAL A 30 -11.18 -10.67 13.51
C VAL A 30 -12.27 -11.71 13.36
N VAL A 31 -11.97 -12.71 12.54
CA VAL A 31 -12.88 -13.81 12.25
C VAL A 31 -12.37 -15.10 12.88
N LYS A 32 -13.29 -16.03 13.17
CA LYS A 32 -12.91 -17.39 13.58
C LYS A 32 -12.33 -18.13 12.37
N ASN A 33 -11.50 -19.14 12.61
CA ASN A 33 -10.75 -19.85 11.56
C ASN A 33 -11.63 -20.37 10.40
N GLY A 34 -12.88 -20.79 10.66
CA GLY A 34 -13.80 -21.27 9.61
C GLY A 34 -14.39 -20.16 8.72
N GLU A 35 -14.24 -18.90 9.10
CA GLU A 35 -14.74 -17.71 8.39
C GLU A 35 -13.59 -16.95 7.71
N ALA A 36 -12.34 -17.37 7.93
CA ALA A 36 -11.15 -16.76 7.37
C ALA A 36 -11.15 -16.83 5.85
N LYS A 37 -10.93 -15.68 5.22
CA LYS A 37 -10.70 -15.55 3.78
C LYS A 37 -9.41 -14.78 3.58
N GLY A 38 -8.59 -15.24 2.64
CA GLY A 38 -7.43 -14.48 2.20
C GLY A 38 -7.85 -13.11 1.63
N GLY A 39 -6.95 -12.15 1.69
CA GLY A 39 -7.16 -10.86 1.03
C GLY A 39 -7.35 -11.03 -0.48
N GLU A 40 -8.25 -10.25 -1.07
CA GLU A 40 -8.47 -10.30 -2.51
C GLU A 40 -7.19 -9.88 -3.26
N ALA A 41 -6.57 -10.80 -4.00
CA ALA A 41 -5.27 -10.56 -4.64
C ALA A 41 -5.26 -9.34 -5.57
N LYS A 42 -6.37 -9.05 -6.27
CA LYS A 42 -6.49 -7.87 -7.12
C LYS A 42 -6.48 -6.58 -6.29
N SER A 43 -7.23 -6.56 -5.18
CA SER A 43 -7.27 -5.43 -4.26
C SER A 43 -5.90 -5.18 -3.62
N VAL A 44 -5.31 -6.21 -3.00
CA VAL A 44 -3.99 -6.11 -2.32
C VAL A 44 -2.90 -5.63 -3.29
N ASN A 45 -2.80 -6.25 -4.46
CA ASN A 45 -1.78 -5.86 -5.45
C ASN A 45 -2.05 -4.49 -6.08
N GLY A 46 -3.32 -4.12 -6.27
CA GLY A 46 -3.70 -2.82 -6.81
C GLY A 46 -3.36 -1.68 -5.85
N ILE A 47 -3.67 -1.85 -4.56
CA ILE A 47 -3.31 -0.90 -3.50
C ILE A 47 -1.79 -0.76 -3.43
N ALA A 48 -1.05 -1.87 -3.40
CA ALA A 48 0.41 -1.84 -3.35
C ALA A 48 1.02 -1.10 -4.56
N LYS A 49 0.51 -1.36 -5.78
CA LYS A 49 0.95 -0.66 -7.00
C LYS A 49 0.62 0.82 -6.98
N GLY A 50 -0.58 1.19 -6.51
CA GLY A 50 -1.00 2.58 -6.40
C GLY A 50 -0.14 3.37 -5.41
N ILE A 51 0.11 2.82 -4.21
CA ILE A 51 1.01 3.43 -3.21
C ILE A 51 2.42 3.57 -3.75
N LYS A 52 2.95 2.53 -4.42
CA LYS A 52 4.25 2.62 -5.10
C LYS A 52 4.27 3.75 -6.12
N GLY A 53 3.22 3.90 -6.93
CA GLY A 53 3.10 4.98 -7.92
C GLY A 53 3.09 6.37 -7.28
N ILE A 54 2.43 6.53 -6.12
CA ILE A 54 2.43 7.79 -5.36
C ILE A 54 3.84 8.13 -4.89
N VAL A 55 4.54 7.18 -4.26
CA VAL A 55 5.91 7.37 -3.77
C VAL A 55 6.87 7.67 -4.94
N ASP A 56 6.76 6.95 -6.05
CA ASP A 56 7.58 7.20 -7.24
C ASP A 56 7.31 8.58 -7.85
N ALA A 57 6.05 9.04 -7.86
CA ALA A 57 5.68 10.36 -8.38
C ALA A 57 6.11 11.49 -7.44
N ALA A 58 6.00 11.29 -6.12
CA ALA A 58 6.49 12.22 -5.10
C ALA A 58 8.03 12.31 -5.12
N GLY A 59 8.75 11.20 -5.26
CA GLY A 59 10.21 11.18 -5.36
C GLY A 59 10.76 11.82 -6.64
N LYS A 60 9.95 11.87 -7.72
CA LYS A 60 10.24 12.68 -8.92
C LYS A 60 9.96 14.17 -8.71
N ALA A 61 9.05 14.51 -7.80
CA ALA A 61 8.68 15.88 -7.46
C ALA A 61 9.71 16.55 -6.55
N ASP A 62 10.25 15.80 -5.59
CA ASP A 62 11.25 16.30 -4.65
C ASP A 62 12.37 15.27 -4.46
N ALA A 63 13.51 15.51 -5.12
CA ALA A 63 14.63 14.59 -5.14
C ALA A 63 15.38 14.50 -3.79
N LYS A 64 15.08 15.40 -2.83
CA LYS A 64 15.75 15.49 -1.53
C LYS A 64 14.92 14.94 -0.37
N GLU A 65 13.58 15.07 -0.41
CA GLU A 65 12.71 14.61 0.71
C GLU A 65 11.67 13.54 0.32
N GLY A 66 11.44 13.28 -0.96
CA GLY A 66 10.38 12.37 -1.44
C GLY A 66 10.75 10.88 -1.51
N LYS A 67 11.92 10.47 -1.00
CA LYS A 67 12.34 9.07 -1.01
C LYS A 67 11.95 8.42 0.31
N LEU A 68 11.07 7.42 0.25
CA LEU A 68 10.81 6.54 1.38
C LEU A 68 12.15 5.91 1.83
N ASN A 69 12.53 6.11 3.09
CA ASN A 69 13.72 5.48 3.65
C ASN A 69 13.50 3.96 3.71
N VAL A 70 14.41 3.20 3.10
CA VAL A 70 14.31 1.74 2.96
C VAL A 70 15.12 1.01 4.02
N ALA A 71 15.61 1.71 5.06
CA ALA A 71 16.19 1.04 6.21
C ALA A 71 15.17 0.05 6.80
N GLY A 72 15.49 -1.24 6.75
CA GLY A 72 14.63 -2.28 7.28
C GLY A 72 14.54 -2.21 8.81
N ALA A 73 13.42 -2.66 9.35
CA ALA A 73 13.34 -2.91 10.78
C ALA A 73 14.27 -4.09 11.16
N ALA A 74 14.98 -3.97 12.28
CA ALA A 74 15.94 -4.99 12.75
C ALA A 74 15.31 -6.06 13.66
N GLY A 75 14.03 -5.91 14.02
CA GLY A 75 13.34 -6.83 14.93
C GLY A 75 12.78 -8.03 14.18
N GLU A 76 13.19 -9.24 14.57
CA GLU A 76 12.70 -10.49 13.96
C GLU A 76 11.59 -11.17 14.78
N GLY A 77 11.54 -11.00 16.11
CA GLY A 77 10.69 -11.78 17.04
C GLY A 77 9.15 -11.65 16.96
N ASN A 78 8.59 -11.20 15.83
CA ASN A 78 7.14 -11.05 15.58
C ASN A 78 6.59 -12.08 14.57
N GLU A 79 7.32 -13.15 14.27
CA GLU A 79 6.92 -14.16 13.28
C GLU A 79 5.60 -14.85 13.66
N ALA A 80 5.27 -14.88 14.95
CA ALA A 80 4.01 -15.41 15.46
C ALA A 80 2.76 -14.68 14.89
N ALA A 81 2.89 -13.44 14.39
CA ALA A 81 1.80 -12.73 13.72
C ALA A 81 1.31 -13.44 12.45
N GLY A 82 2.14 -14.30 11.83
CA GLY A 82 1.75 -15.12 10.68
C GLY A 82 0.59 -16.08 10.98
N LYS A 83 0.35 -16.41 12.25
CA LYS A 83 -0.80 -17.23 12.69
C LYS A 83 -2.16 -16.58 12.42
N LEU A 84 -2.20 -15.29 12.07
CA LEU A 84 -3.42 -14.57 11.68
C LEU A 84 -3.81 -14.78 10.21
N PHE A 85 -2.92 -15.37 9.39
CA PHE A 85 -3.08 -15.49 7.94
C PHE A 85 -3.11 -16.95 7.46
N VAL A 86 -3.24 -17.91 8.38
CA VAL A 86 -3.24 -19.36 8.10
C VAL A 86 -4.61 -19.89 7.71
#